data_AF-A0A8S9G9T4-F1
#
_entry.id   AF-A0A8S9G9T4-F1
#
_cell.length_a   1.000
_cell.length_b   1.000
_cell.length_c   1.000
_cell.angle_alpha   90.00
_cell.angle_beta   90.00
_cell.angle_gamma   90.00
#
_symmetry.space_group_name_H-M   'P 1'
#
loop_
_entity.id
_entity.type
_entity.pdbx_description
1 polymer ?
#
loop_
_entity_poly.entity_id
_entity_poly.type
_entity_poly.pdbx_seq_one_letter_code
_entity_poly.pdbx_strand_id
1 'polypeptide(L)'
;MSVGVISPYKGQIRAIQERAGDKYTSLLGDELFTLNVRSVDGFQGGEEDVIIISTVRSNGNGKVGFLSNRQRANVALTRARHCLWVIGNETTLALSDSIWTKLIRDSKRRGCFYDAVNDKNLREREVMNDALLEVGMSDVFSSFRSLSIRKGRRNAW
;
A
#
# COMPACT_ATOMS: atom_id res chain seq x y z
N MET A 1 12.98 -7.62 10.11
CA MET A 1 12.17 -6.49 9.61
C MET A 1 10.76 -6.98 9.37
N SER A 2 9.76 -6.31 9.93
CA SER A 2 8.37 -6.73 9.79
C SER A 2 7.54 -5.77 8.93
N VAL A 3 6.72 -6.31 8.04
CA VAL A 3 5.88 -5.54 7.12
C VAL A 3 4.42 -5.92 7.28
N GLY A 4 3.58 -4.94 7.58
CA GLY A 4 2.14 -5.10 7.61
C GLY A 4 1.46 -4.51 6.38
N VAL A 5 0.54 -5.25 5.77
CA VAL A 5 -0.36 -4.75 4.74
C VAL A 5 -1.78 -4.72 5.30
N ILE A 6 -2.32 -3.51 5.40
CA ILE A 6 -3.66 -3.25 5.92
C ILE A 6 -4.60 -3.00 4.74
N SER A 7 -5.71 -3.74 4.70
CA SER A 7 -6.79 -3.46 3.74
C SER A 7 -8.18 -3.57 4.37
N PRO A 8 -9.12 -2.66 4.06
CA PRO A 8 -10.48 -2.72 4.61
C PRO A 8 -11.36 -3.79 3.97
N TYR A 9 -10.91 -4.43 2.87
CA TYR A 9 -11.74 -5.37 2.10
C TYR A 9 -11.12 -6.77 2.10
N LYS A 10 -11.89 -7.78 2.56
CA LYS A 10 -11.45 -9.19 2.60
C LYS A 10 -11.00 -9.73 1.25
N GLY A 11 -11.67 -9.35 0.16
CA GLY A 11 -11.27 -9.74 -1.19
C GLY A 11 -9.87 -9.24 -1.56
N GLN A 12 -9.52 -8.02 -1.15
CA GLN A 12 -8.19 -7.47 -1.38
C GLN A 12 -7.14 -8.17 -0.50
N ILE A 13 -7.44 -8.45 0.76
CA ILE A 13 -6.55 -9.20 1.66
C ILE A 13 -6.18 -10.54 1.00
N ARG A 14 -7.20 -11.31 0.61
CA ARG A 14 -7.02 -12.60 -0.07
C ARG A 14 -6.20 -12.46 -1.35
N ALA A 15 -6.52 -11.48 -2.20
CA ALA A 15 -5.83 -11.28 -3.47
C ALA A 15 -4.37 -10.82 -3.32
N ILE A 16 -4.00 -10.22 -2.18
CA ILE A 16 -2.61 -9.87 -1.85
C ILE A 16 -1.90 -11.12 -1.32
N GLN A 17 -2.52 -11.86 -0.40
CA GLN A 17 -1.96 -13.11 0.14
C GLN A 17 -1.68 -14.13 -0.97
N GLU A 18 -2.64 -14.37 -1.86
CA GLU A 18 -2.49 -15.28 -3.01
C GLU A 18 -1.35 -14.86 -3.95
N ARG A 19 -1.11 -13.56 -4.12
CA ARG A 19 -0.02 -13.04 -4.96
C ARG A 19 1.33 -13.05 -4.27
N ALA A 20 1.37 -12.80 -2.96
CA ALA A 20 2.59 -12.84 -2.18
C ALA A 20 3.10 -14.29 -2.00
N GLY A 21 2.17 -15.26 -1.99
CA GLY A 21 2.47 -16.67 -1.77
C GLY A 21 2.96 -16.96 -0.34
N ASP A 22 3.33 -18.20 -0.10
CA ASP A 22 3.74 -18.66 1.24
C ASP A 22 5.18 -18.26 1.61
N LYS A 23 5.96 -17.77 0.63
CA LYS A 23 7.39 -17.44 0.76
C LYS A 23 7.68 -16.37 1.82
N TYR A 24 6.75 -15.44 2.03
CA TYR A 24 6.91 -14.32 2.97
C TYR A 24 5.95 -14.37 4.16
N THR A 25 5.06 -15.36 4.18
CA THR A 25 3.92 -15.46 5.10
C THR A 25 4.18 -16.49 6.21
N SER A 26 5.27 -17.26 6.12
CA SER A 26 5.61 -18.33 7.06
C SER A 26 6.87 -18.02 7.88
N LEU A 27 6.86 -18.42 9.16
CA LEU A 27 7.99 -18.38 10.12
C LEU A 27 9.18 -19.29 9.71
N LEU A 28 9.15 -19.85 8.49
CA LEU A 28 10.08 -20.87 8.00
C LEU A 28 10.95 -20.39 6.82
N GLY A 29 10.76 -19.15 6.34
CA GLY A 29 11.72 -18.45 5.49
C GLY A 29 12.57 -17.50 6.34
N ASP A 30 13.82 -17.22 5.92
CA ASP A 30 14.82 -16.36 6.57
C ASP A 30 14.24 -15.43 7.66
N GLU A 31 14.66 -15.61 8.92
CA GLU A 31 14.16 -14.87 10.11
C GLU A 31 14.24 -13.33 10.00
N LEU A 32 14.82 -12.83 8.91
CA LEU A 32 15.04 -11.42 8.61
C LEU A 32 13.79 -10.69 8.11
N PHE A 33 12.75 -11.37 7.59
CA PHE A 33 11.58 -10.71 6.99
C PHE A 33 10.25 -11.42 7.23
N THR A 34 9.23 -10.68 7.71
CA THR A 34 7.86 -11.20 7.87
C THR A 34 6.82 -10.29 7.19
N LEU A 35 5.82 -10.89 6.54
CA LEU A 35 4.71 -10.19 5.89
C LEU A 35 3.37 -10.57 6.52
N ASN A 36 2.70 -9.61 7.16
CA ASN A 36 1.36 -9.77 7.71
C ASN A 36 0.33 -9.02 6.85
N VAL A 37 -0.61 -9.73 6.23
CA VAL A 37 -1.70 -9.10 5.45
C VAL A 37 -3.03 -9.31 6.18
N ARG A 38 -3.62 -8.24 6.73
CA ARG A 38 -4.83 -8.33 7.56
C ARG A 38 -5.74 -7.09 7.40
N SER A 39 -6.93 -7.16 7.98
CA SER A 39 -7.81 -6.00 8.13
C SER A 39 -7.33 -5.07 9.24
N VAL A 40 -7.86 -3.85 9.29
CA VAL A 40 -7.57 -2.89 10.36
C VAL A 40 -7.80 -3.50 11.75
N ASP A 41 -8.93 -4.19 11.94
CA ASP A 41 -9.29 -4.80 13.22
C ASP A 41 -8.30 -5.93 13.59
N GLY A 42 -7.73 -6.63 12.60
CA GLY A 42 -6.70 -7.66 12.81
C GLY A 42 -5.31 -7.12 13.18
N PHE A 43 -5.12 -5.80 13.13
CA PHE A 43 -3.89 -5.10 13.56
C PHE A 43 -4.07 -4.32 14.87
N GLN A 44 -5.21 -4.47 15.56
CA GLN A 44 -5.43 -3.77 16.81
C GLN A 44 -4.44 -4.26 17.88
N GLY A 45 -3.65 -3.33 18.45
CA GLY A 45 -2.64 -3.63 19.48
C GLY A 45 -1.30 -4.16 18.95
N GLY A 46 -1.18 -4.44 17.65
CA GLY A 46 0.10 -4.76 17.00
C GLY A 46 0.71 -3.54 16.31
N GLU A 47 2.01 -3.58 16.07
CA GLU A 47 2.76 -2.61 15.27
C GLU A 47 3.72 -3.37 14.34
N GLU A 48 4.09 -2.75 13.22
CA GLU A 48 5.07 -3.31 12.28
C GLU A 48 6.11 -2.25 11.93
N ASP A 49 7.30 -2.66 11.52
CA ASP A 49 8.37 -1.74 11.11
C ASP A 49 7.91 -0.87 9.93
N VAL A 50 7.25 -1.50 8.95
CA VAL A 50 6.65 -0.83 7.79
C VAL A 50 5.16 -1.21 7.67
N ILE A 51 4.30 -0.22 7.44
CA ILE A 51 2.89 -0.44 7.11
C ILE A 51 2.57 0.05 5.71
N ILE A 52 1.86 -0.77 4.96
CA ILE A 52 1.28 -0.44 3.66
C ILE A 52 -0.25 -0.49 3.78
N ILE A 53 -0.93 0.64 3.61
CA ILE A 53 -2.39 0.70 3.59
C ILE A 53 -2.88 0.66 2.14
N SER A 54 -3.64 -0.38 1.79
CA SER A 54 -4.36 -0.45 0.52
C SER A 54 -5.78 0.08 0.71
N THR A 55 -6.11 1.22 0.08
CA THR A 55 -7.44 1.83 0.26
C THR A 55 -8.53 1.22 -0.62
N VAL A 56 -8.14 0.53 -1.70
CA VAL A 56 -8.98 -0.23 -2.65
C VAL A 56 -9.95 0.62 -3.49
N ARG A 57 -10.67 1.56 -2.88
CA ARG A 57 -11.74 2.31 -3.56
C ARG A 57 -11.18 3.28 -4.58
N SER A 58 -11.75 3.21 -5.79
CA SER A 58 -11.43 4.09 -6.91
C SER A 58 -12.73 4.47 -7.63
N ASN A 59 -13.23 5.68 -7.45
CA ASN A 59 -14.43 6.23 -8.06
C ASN A 59 -14.40 7.78 -8.06
N GLY A 60 -15.12 8.40 -9.00
CA GLY A 60 -15.20 9.87 -9.10
C GLY A 60 -16.03 10.56 -8.03
N ASN A 61 -16.78 9.83 -7.21
CA ASN A 61 -17.79 10.39 -6.31
C ASN A 61 -17.32 10.46 -4.85
N GLY A 62 -16.02 10.25 -4.59
CA GLY A 62 -15.46 10.32 -3.24
C GLY A 62 -15.91 9.22 -2.27
N LYS A 63 -16.60 8.17 -2.75
CA LYS A 63 -17.15 7.14 -1.86
C LYS A 63 -16.06 6.17 -1.39
N VAL A 64 -15.63 6.33 -0.13
CA VAL A 64 -14.55 5.53 0.48
C VAL A 64 -15.04 4.31 1.28
N GLY A 65 -16.34 4.21 1.59
CA GLY A 65 -16.91 3.06 2.30
C GLY A 65 -16.28 2.88 3.70
N PHE A 66 -15.78 1.69 4.02
CA PHE A 66 -15.24 1.35 5.35
C PHE A 66 -14.13 2.29 5.85
N LEU A 67 -13.44 2.98 4.96
CA LEU A 67 -12.40 3.95 5.27
C LEU A 67 -12.94 5.25 5.88
N SER A 68 -14.25 5.54 5.78
CA SER A 68 -14.84 6.73 6.40
C SER A 68 -14.85 6.66 7.94
N ASN A 69 -14.71 5.45 8.51
CA ASN A 69 -14.62 5.29 9.95
C ASN A 69 -13.30 5.86 10.47
N ARG A 70 -13.40 6.98 11.20
CA ARG A 70 -12.25 7.71 11.76
C ARG A 70 -11.43 6.88 12.75
N GLN A 71 -12.07 6.05 13.57
CA GLN A 71 -11.35 5.23 14.57
C GLN A 71 -10.48 4.19 13.86
N ARG A 72 -11.02 3.51 12.83
CA ARG A 72 -10.27 2.57 12.01
C ARG A 72 -9.14 3.24 11.23
N ALA A 73 -9.37 4.43 10.69
CA ALA A 73 -8.32 5.21 10.05
C ALA A 73 -7.18 5.55 11.03
N ASN A 74 -7.51 5.99 12.25
CA ASN A 74 -6.51 6.27 13.28
C ASN A 74 -5.68 5.04 13.64
N VAL A 75 -6.32 3.88 13.82
CA VAL A 75 -5.61 2.62 14.09
C VAL A 75 -4.64 2.34 12.94
N ALA A 76 -5.12 2.28 11.69
CA ALA A 76 -4.31 1.96 10.53
C ALA A 76 -3.11 2.91 10.33
N LEU A 77 -3.33 4.22 10.48
CA LEU A 77 -2.28 5.24 10.29
C LEU A 77 -1.21 5.24 11.39
N THR A 78 -1.46 4.60 12.53
CA THR A 78 -0.55 4.58 13.69
C THR A 78 0.09 3.22 13.94
N ARG A 79 -0.03 2.26 13.00
CA ARG A 79 0.58 0.93 13.17
C ARG A 79 2.07 0.88 12.75
N ALA A 80 2.58 1.91 12.07
CA ALA A 80 3.94 1.92 11.54
C ALA A 80 4.94 2.47 12.56
N ARG A 81 6.04 1.75 12.79
CA ARG A 81 7.15 2.21 13.64
C ARG A 81 8.14 3.10 12.88
N HIS A 82 8.44 2.76 11.61
CA HIS A 82 9.45 3.46 10.82
C HIS A 82 8.91 4.08 9.54
N CYS A 83 8.04 3.39 8.81
CA CYS A 83 7.55 3.87 7.52
C CYS A 83 6.09 3.52 7.24
N LEU A 84 5.33 4.49 6.73
CA LEU A 84 3.94 4.33 6.32
C LEU A 84 3.77 4.66 4.84
N TRP A 85 3.31 3.67 4.07
CA TRP A 85 2.87 3.85 2.69
C TRP A 85 1.35 3.76 2.58
N VAL A 86 0.74 4.66 1.83
CA VAL A 86 -0.70 4.64 1.54
C VAL A 86 -0.90 4.56 0.04
N ILE A 87 -1.46 3.46 -0.42
CA ILE A 87 -1.72 3.19 -1.83
C ILE A 87 -3.23 3.36 -2.08
N GLY A 88 -3.58 4.35 -2.89
CA GLY A 88 -4.97 4.66 -3.18
C GLY A 88 -5.20 5.57 -4.37
N ASN A 89 -6.46 5.72 -4.75
CA ASN A 89 -6.87 6.65 -5.80
C ASN A 89 -7.02 8.07 -5.23
N GLU A 90 -6.23 9.01 -5.75
CA GLU A 90 -6.22 10.41 -5.31
C GLU A 90 -7.60 11.04 -5.35
N THR A 91 -8.28 10.97 -6.50
CA THR A 91 -9.61 11.60 -6.69
C THR A 91 -10.61 11.11 -5.66
N THR A 92 -10.64 9.80 -5.41
CA THR A 92 -11.56 9.18 -4.44
C THR A 92 -11.28 9.66 -3.03
N LEU A 93 -10.02 9.70 -2.60
CA LEU A 93 -9.65 10.08 -1.25
C LEU A 93 -9.79 11.59 -1.03
N ALA A 94 -9.41 12.41 -2.01
CA ALA A 94 -9.52 13.86 -1.95
C ALA A 94 -10.98 14.32 -1.84
N LEU A 95 -11.90 13.68 -2.58
CA LEU A 95 -13.33 14.02 -2.59
C LEU A 95 -14.13 13.35 -1.46
N SER A 96 -13.49 12.61 -0.56
CA SER A 96 -14.19 11.80 0.45
C SER A 96 -14.80 12.56 1.62
N ASP A 97 -14.53 13.86 1.73
CA ASP A 97 -14.86 14.72 2.87
C ASP A 97 -14.56 14.07 4.23
N SER A 98 -13.38 13.45 4.33
CA SER A 98 -12.99 12.66 5.50
C SER A 98 -11.55 12.96 5.93
N ILE A 99 -11.05 12.22 6.92
CA ILE A 99 -9.64 12.30 7.33
C ILE A 99 -8.69 12.04 6.14
N TRP A 100 -9.10 11.23 5.16
CA TRP A 100 -8.31 10.95 3.96
C TRP A 100 -8.14 12.18 3.06
N THR A 101 -9.13 13.07 2.99
CA THR A 101 -8.98 14.37 2.31
C THR A 101 -7.87 15.19 2.95
N LYS A 102 -7.82 15.20 4.29
CA LYS A 102 -6.77 15.91 5.05
C LYS A 102 -5.40 15.27 4.84
N LEU A 103 -5.34 13.93 4.83
CA LEU A 103 -4.13 13.17 4.58
C LEU A 103 -3.53 13.48 3.21
N ILE A 104 -4.34 13.54 2.15
CA ILE A 104 -3.87 13.88 0.79
C ILE A 104 -3.32 15.31 0.73
N ARG A 105 -4.00 16.28 1.37
CA ARG A 105 -3.51 17.66 1.42
C ARG A 105 -2.18 17.75 2.19
N ASP A 106 -2.09 17.06 3.30
CA ASP A 106 -0.89 17.03 4.13
C ASP A 106 0.29 16.36 3.42
N SER A 107 0.06 15.23 2.73
CA SER A 107 1.13 14.54 1.99
C SER A 107 1.69 15.38 0.85
N LYS A 108 0.82 16.08 0.10
CA LYS A 108 1.25 17.05 -0.92
C LYS A 108 2.07 18.19 -0.32
N ARG A 109 1.62 18.76 0.80
CA ARG A 109 2.32 19.83 1.50
C ARG A 109 3.71 19.41 1.98
N ARG A 110 3.86 18.16 2.43
CA ARG A 110 5.15 17.59 2.87
C ARG A 110 6.02 17.07 1.72
N GLY A 111 5.59 17.19 0.47
CA GLY A 111 6.32 16.65 -0.69
C GLY A 111 6.39 15.12 -0.72
N CYS A 112 5.48 14.42 0.00
CA CYS A 112 5.44 12.96 0.08
C CYS A 112 4.20 12.36 -0.60
N PHE A 113 3.70 13.03 -1.64
CA PHE A 113 2.66 12.54 -2.52
C PHE A 113 3.26 12.26 -3.89
N TYR A 114 3.09 11.03 -4.37
CA TYR A 114 3.72 10.57 -5.60
C TYR A 114 2.67 9.91 -6.51
N ASP A 115 2.68 10.28 -7.79
CA ASP A 115 1.80 9.68 -8.79
C ASP A 115 2.50 8.45 -9.40
N ALA A 116 2.01 7.25 -9.12
CA ALA A 116 2.62 6.01 -9.62
C ALA A 116 2.72 5.93 -11.17
N VAL A 117 1.95 6.73 -11.90
CA VAL A 117 1.94 6.79 -13.37
C VAL A 117 2.78 7.96 -13.91
N ASN A 118 2.94 9.06 -13.18
CA ASN A 118 3.63 10.22 -13.72
C ASN A 118 4.97 10.50 -13.04
N ASP A 119 5.15 10.00 -11.83
CA ASP A 119 6.36 10.22 -11.07
C ASP A 119 7.49 9.33 -11.60
N LYS A 120 8.44 9.99 -12.28
CA LYS A 120 9.59 9.32 -12.88
C LYS A 120 10.47 8.68 -11.80
N ASN A 121 10.55 9.22 -10.58
CA ASN A 121 11.38 8.63 -9.54
C ASN A 121 10.78 7.33 -8.96
N LEU A 122 9.45 7.17 -8.99
CA LEU A 122 8.80 5.88 -8.69
C LEU A 122 8.85 4.90 -9.86
N ARG A 123 8.95 5.41 -11.09
CA ARG A 123 9.02 4.63 -12.33
C ARG A 123 10.45 4.28 -12.73
N GLU A 124 11.41 5.04 -12.26
CA GLU A 124 12.83 4.82 -12.39
C GLU A 124 13.09 3.56 -11.59
N ARG A 125 13.06 2.48 -12.37
CA ARG A 125 13.36 1.12 -11.98
C ARG A 125 14.59 1.07 -11.08
N GLU A 126 15.52 2.02 -11.18
CA GLU A 126 16.72 2.19 -10.35
C GLU A 126 16.44 2.19 -8.84
N VAL A 127 15.50 2.97 -8.29
CA VAL A 127 15.30 3.01 -6.83
C VAL A 127 14.78 1.68 -6.26
N MET A 128 13.82 1.04 -6.94
CA MET A 128 13.35 -0.29 -6.56
C MET A 128 14.37 -1.38 -6.88
N ASN A 129 15.14 -1.25 -7.95
CA ASN A 129 16.18 -2.21 -8.32
C ASN A 129 17.35 -2.15 -7.34
N ASP A 130 17.80 -0.97 -6.93
CA ASP A 130 18.86 -0.77 -5.95
C ASP A 130 18.43 -1.34 -4.60
N ALA A 131 17.21 -1.04 -4.15
CA ALA A 131 16.65 -1.65 -2.94
C ALA A 131 16.51 -3.18 -3.06
N LEU A 132 16.12 -3.73 -4.22
CA LEU A 132 16.01 -5.18 -4.41
C LEU A 132 17.38 -5.88 -4.53
N LEU A 133 18.38 -5.20 -5.08
CA LEU A 133 19.77 -5.67 -5.18
C LEU A 133 20.44 -5.66 -3.80
N GLU A 134 20.25 -4.61 -3.00
CA GLU A 134 20.76 -4.53 -1.62
C GLU A 134 20.19 -5.62 -0.71
N VAL A 135 18.91 -6.00 -0.91
CA VAL A 135 18.23 -7.02 -0.09
C VAL A 135 18.41 -8.44 -0.68
N GLY A 136 19.19 -8.61 -1.75
CA GLY A 136 19.53 -9.92 -2.33
C GLY A 136 18.34 -10.68 -2.95
N MET A 137 17.23 -10.01 -3.26
CA MET A 137 15.98 -10.63 -3.74
C MET A 137 15.87 -10.66 -5.28
N SER A 138 16.85 -11.29 -5.92
CA SER A 138 16.96 -11.38 -7.40
C SER A 138 15.77 -12.07 -8.09
N ASP A 139 15.10 -13.01 -7.44
CA ASP A 139 13.90 -13.67 -8.00
C ASP A 139 12.73 -12.70 -8.17
N VAL A 140 12.55 -11.77 -7.22
CA VAL A 140 11.46 -10.79 -7.23
C VAL A 140 11.67 -9.76 -8.35
N PHE A 141 12.93 -9.42 -8.61
CA PHE A 141 13.33 -8.53 -9.70
C PHE A 141 12.82 -9.02 -11.07
N SER A 142 12.86 -10.33 -11.32
CA SER A 142 12.36 -10.93 -12.56
C SER A 142 10.84 -10.79 -12.71
N SER A 143 10.09 -10.99 -11.62
CA SER A 143 8.64 -10.88 -11.58
C SER A 143 8.17 -9.42 -11.73
N PHE A 144 8.87 -8.47 -11.11
CA PHE A 144 8.55 -7.04 -11.18
C PHE A 144 8.70 -6.47 -12.61
N ARG A 145 9.68 -6.95 -13.39
CA ARG A 145 9.82 -6.57 -14.82
C ARG A 145 8.57 -6.90 -15.64
N SER A 146 7.82 -7.95 -15.27
CA SER A 146 6.60 -8.37 -15.97
C SER A 146 5.37 -7.51 -15.62
N LEU A 147 5.36 -6.87 -14.44
CA LEU A 147 4.22 -6.13 -13.87
C LEU A 147 4.07 -4.70 -14.40
N SER A 148 4.45 -4.42 -15.65
CA SER A 148 4.28 -3.10 -16.25
C SER A 148 2.85 -2.58 -16.05
N ILE A 149 2.71 -1.52 -15.25
CA ILE A 149 1.43 -0.84 -15.00
C ILE A 149 0.97 -0.27 -16.34
N ARG A 150 0.14 -1.03 -17.05
CA ARG A 150 -0.44 -0.61 -18.32
C ARG A 150 -1.30 0.62 -18.06
N LYS A 151 -1.06 1.66 -18.85
CA LYS A 151 -1.85 2.90 -18.88
C LYS A 151 -3.33 2.50 -19.02
N GLY A 152 -4.12 2.70 -17.95
CA GLY A 152 -5.54 2.40 -17.98
C GLY A 152 -6.21 3.17 -19.12
N ARG A 153 -6.96 2.47 -19.98
CA ARG A 153 -7.80 3.09 -21.02
C ARG A 153 -8.79 4.01 -20.30
N ARG A 154 -8.71 5.31 -20.56
CA ARG A 154 -9.79 6.24 -20.25
C ARG A 154 -10.96 5.83 -21.15
N ASN A 155 -11.91 5.09 -20.62
CA ASN A 155 -13.19 4.95 -21.28
C ASN A 155 -13.94 6.25 -21.00
N ALA A 156 -13.97 7.13 -21.99
CA ALA A 156 -15.04 8.11 -22.12
C ALA A 156 -16.33 7.33 -22.36
N TRP A 157 -17.33 7.48 -21.48
CA TRP A 157 -18.77 7.55 -21.71
C TRP A 157 -19.42 7.85 -20.36
#